data_AF-I3DZN9-F1
#
_entry.id   AF-I3DZN9-F1
#
_cell.length_a   1.000
_cell.length_b   1.000
_cell.length_c   1.000
_cell.angle_alpha   90.00
_cell.angle_beta   90.00
_cell.angle_gamma   90.00
#
_symmetry.space_group_name_H-M   'P 1'
#
loop_
_entity.id
_entity.type
_entity.pdbx_description
1 polymer ?
#
loop_
_entity_poly.entity_id
_entity_poly.type
_entity_poly.pdbx_seq_one_letter_code
_entity_poly.pdbx_strand_id
1 'polypeptide(L)' 'MKGLVERFKGDIVVVEINGKTRELSKSLFPAEIEIGDVVEIVGDKIIILKEEMDQLR' A
#
# COMPACT_ATOMS: atom_id res chain seq x y z
N MET A 1 4.60 0.47 10.15
CA MET A 1 5.52 0.99 9.10
C MET A 1 4.67 1.43 7.92
N LYS A 2 4.80 2.67 7.44
CA LYS A 2 3.98 3.18 6.34
C LYS A 2 4.63 2.94 4.97
N GLY A 3 3.83 2.77 3.93
CA GLY A 3 4.30 2.69 2.56
C GLY A 3 3.25 3.12 1.53
N LEU A 4 3.70 3.47 0.34
CA LEU A 4 2.86 3.87 -0.79
C LEU A 4 2.78 2.73 -1.82
N VAL A 5 1.59 2.32 -2.23
CA VAL A 5 1.42 1.34 -3.31
C VAL A 5 1.76 2.00 -4.64
N GLU A 6 2.88 1.60 -5.25
CA GLU A 6 3.31 2.16 -6.54
C GLU A 6 2.73 1.41 -7.74
N ARG A 7 2.66 0.07 -7.67
CA ARG A 7 2.21 -0.79 -8.78
C ARG A 7 1.88 -2.22 -8.35
N PHE A 8 1.17 -2.92 -9.22
CA PHE A 8 0.94 -4.37 -9.14
C PHE A 8 1.77 -5.13 -10.18
N LYS A 9 2.25 -6.33 -9.81
CA LYS A 9 2.96 -7.26 -10.68
C LYS A 9 2.39 -8.67 -10.46
N GLY A 10 1.33 -9.01 -11.19
CA GLY A 10 0.58 -10.24 -10.95
C GLY A 10 0.05 -10.28 -9.52
N ASP A 11 0.46 -11.28 -8.74
CA ASP A 11 0.07 -11.48 -7.33
C ASP A 11 1.00 -10.76 -6.33
N ILE A 12 1.79 -9.80 -6.81
CA ILE A 12 2.70 -8.99 -5.99
C ILE A 12 2.24 -7.53 -6.00
N VAL A 13 2.24 -6.90 -4.83
CA VAL A 13 2.09 -5.46 -4.63
C VAL A 13 3.47 -4.88 -4.36
N VAL A 14 3.85 -3.85 -5.13
CA VAL A 14 5.10 -3.13 -4.90
C VAL A 14 4.79 -1.88 -4.09
N VAL A 15 5.36 -1.82 -2.89
CA VAL A 15 5.17 -0.73 -1.94
C VAL A 15 6.48 0.02 -1.73
N GLU A 16 6.47 1.33 -1.92
CA GLU A 16 7.60 2.18 -1.52
C GLU A 16 7.54 2.44 -0.01
N ILE A 17 8.63 2.13 0.68
CA ILE A 17 8.79 2.32 2.12
C ILE A 17 10.15 3.00 2.33
N ASN A 18 10.12 4.24 2.84
CA ASN A 18 11.31 5.06 3.07
C ASN A 18 12.22 5.16 1.82
N GLY A 19 11.64 5.43 0.65
CA GLY A 19 12.40 5.55 -0.62
C GLY A 19 12.93 4.23 -1.19
N LYS A 20 12.51 3.08 -0.65
CA LYS A 20 12.87 1.75 -1.17
C LYS A 20 11.64 0.94 -1.49
N THR A 21 11.64 0.28 -2.64
CA THR A 21 10.55 -0.61 -3.04
C THR A 21 10.65 -1.95 -2.33
N ARG A 22 9.49 -2.47 -1.92
CA ARG A 22 9.31 -3.79 -1.31
C ARG A 22 8.25 -4.54 -2.08
N GLU A 23 8.54 -5.78 -2.40
CA GLU A 23 7.59 -6.71 -3.03
C GLU A 23 6.88 -7.50 -1.93
N LEU A 24 5.56 -7.39 -1.86
CA LEU A 24 4.72 -8.07 -0.88
C LEU A 24 3.63 -8.86 -1.62
N SER A 25 3.22 -10.01 -1.08
CA SER A 25 2.15 -10.80 -1.69
C SER A 25 0.82 -10.05 -1.61
N LYS A 26 0.07 -10.02 -2.70
CA LYS A 26 -1.24 -9.38 -2.80
C LYS A 26 -2.26 -9.95 -1.81
N SER A 27 -2.09 -11.21 -1.39
CA SER A 27 -2.95 -11.85 -0.37
C SER A 27 -2.83 -11.23 1.03
N LEU A 28 -1.77 -10.46 1.30
CA LEU A 28 -1.57 -9.76 2.57
C LEU A 28 -2.39 -8.46 2.65
N PHE A 29 -2.91 -7.99 1.52
CA PHE A 29 -3.61 -6.71 1.42
C PHE A 29 -5.13 -6.90 1.47
N PRO A 30 -5.87 -5.88 1.92
CA PRO A 30 -7.31 -5.80 1.69
C PRO A 30 -7.63 -5.92 0.19
N ALA A 31 -8.81 -6.46 -0.13
CA ALA A 31 -9.20 -6.74 -1.51
C ALA A 31 -9.38 -5.46 -2.35
N GLU A 32 -9.70 -4.35 -1.68
CA GLU A 32 -9.91 -3.03 -2.24
C GLU A 32 -8.62 -2.21 -2.41
N ILE A 33 -7.43 -2.81 -2.28
CA ILE A 33 -6.16 -2.11 -2.45
C ILE A 33 -5.99 -1.58 -3.88
N GLU A 34 -5.57 -0.32 -4.00
CA GLU A 34 -5.33 0.36 -5.27
C GLU A 34 -3.93 0.98 -5.36
N ILE A 35 -3.51 1.32 -6.58
CA ILE A 35 -2.28 2.09 -6.79
C ILE A 35 -2.50 3.51 -6.26
N GLY A 36 -1.55 4.02 -5.48
CA GLY A 36 -1.64 5.32 -4.83
C GLY A 36 -2.10 5.24 -3.37
N ASP A 37 -2.60 4.08 -2.90
CA ASP A 37 -2.96 3.90 -1.50
C ASP A 37 -1.74 4.00 -0.60
N VAL A 38 -1.89 4.72 0.51
CA VAL A 38 -0.96 4.64 1.64
C VAL A 38 -1.40 3.50 2.53
N VAL A 39 -0.48 2.59 2.85
CA VAL A 39 -0.74 1.45 3.73
C VAL A 39 0.08 1.56 5.00
N GLU A 40 -0.48 1.08 6.11
CA GLU A 40 0.24 0.81 7.34
C GLU A 40 0.42 -0.70 7.53
N ILE A 41 1.68 -1.11 7.63
CA ILE A 41 2.08 -2.48 7.93
C ILE A 41 2.34 -2.59 9.44
N VAL A 42 1.53 -3.40 10.12
CA VAL A 42 1.60 -3.66 11.56
C VAL A 42 1.73 -5.17 11.79
N GLY A 43 2.96 -5.64 11.95
CA GLY A 43 3.26 -7.07 11.97
C GLY A 43 2.87 -7.72 10.64
N ASP A 44 1.99 -8.72 10.70
CA ASP A 44 1.47 -9.45 9.53
C ASP A 44 0.19 -8.82 8.94
N LYS A 45 -0.28 -7.70 9.50
CA LYS A 45 -1.48 -7.01 9.02
C LYS A 45 -1.11 -5.80 8.17
N ILE A 46 -1.83 -5.62 7.07
CA ILE A 46 -1.76 -4.43 6.23
C ILE A 46 -3.11 -3.71 6.28
N ILE A 47 -3.07 -2.43 6.60
CA ILE A 47 -4.25 -1.56 6.72
C ILE A 47 -4.11 -0.47 5.66
N ILE A 48 -5.15 -0.25 4.86
CA ILE A 48 -5.21 0.92 3.98
C ILE A 48 -5.49 2.15 4.83
N LEU A 49 -4.56 3.08 4.84
CA LEU A 49 -4.77 4.40 5.39
C LEU A 49 -5.52 5.21 4.33
N LYS A 50 -6.84 5.26 4.45
CA LYS A 50 -7.64 6.27 3.75
C LYS A 50 -7.29 7.62 4.36
N GLU A 51 -6.15 8.18 3.97
CA GLU A 51 -6.00 9.63 4.08
C GLU A 51 -7.09 10.19 3.16
N GLU A 52 -8.08 10.85 3.75
CA GLU A 52 -9.02 11.67 3.01
C GLU A 52 -8.15 12.59 2.15
N MET A 53 -8.02 12.29 0.85
CA MET A 53 -7.64 13.29 -0.14
C MET A 53 -8.81 14.27 -0.19
N ASP A 54 -8.94 15.03 0.88
CA ASP A 54 -9.85 16.15 1.00
C ASP A 54 -9.23 17.21 0.08
N GLN A 55 -9.66 17.12 -1.18
CA GLN A 55 -9.79 18.23 -2.10
C GLN A 55 -8.62 19.22 -2.04
N LEU A 56 -7.57 18.97 -2.84
CA LEU A 56 -6.84 20.09 -3.42
C LEU A 56 -7.86 20.95 -4.18
N ARG A 57 -8.25 22.05 -3.53
CA ARG A 57 -9.06 23.15 -4.08
C ARG A 57 -8.46 23.71 -5.35
#